data_AF-A0A944JLR9-F1
#
_entry.id   AF-A0A944JLR9-F1
#
_cell.length_a   1.000
_cell.length_b   1.000
_cell.length_c   1.000
_cell.angle_alpha   90.00
_cell.angle_beta   90.00
_cell.angle_gamma   90.00
#
_symmetry.space_group_name_H-M   'P 1'
#
loop_
_entity.id
_entity.type
_entity.pdbx_description
1 polymer ?
#
loop_
_entity_poly.entity_id
_entity_poly.type
_entity_poly.pdbx_seq_one_letter_code
_entity_poly.pdbx_strand_id
1 'polypeptide(L)'
;MERLRVTGVTYLGGHPRHPRRIEGLRLDVAVAGLSVGRPLRSLLSVSWPSLTGLYVLTAKDVGDKADSWEFLENFGLLIRAWEGAAAASVIGLDIDDVTCWLLAPQTPVRELRTRLASWTLGAVGAQRQAGTGDADTPEQAALQAIAVWRAASLGREPLTDRKTLSYRLAVAEQHRRSGDLLSALTLLQQLATQAVDAFGTTDQATIVARNNLAFALAVGGFRREAIEAYWEILDDLAAARIADQAKAEMFARQNLARLHDPHWHP
;
A
#
# COMPACT_ATOMS: atom_id res chain seq x y z
N MET A 1 -11.37 -3.45 -25.03
CA MET A 1 -11.67 -3.48 -23.58
C MET A 1 -12.25 -2.16 -23.14
N GLU A 2 -13.28 -2.20 -22.32
CA GLU A 2 -13.89 -1.00 -21.75
C GLU A 2 -13.05 -0.46 -20.59
N ARG A 3 -12.96 0.87 -20.52
CA ARG A 3 -12.33 1.57 -19.40
C ARG A 3 -13.29 1.56 -18.22
N LEU A 4 -12.82 1.30 -17.01
CA LEU A 4 -13.62 1.58 -15.83
C LEU A 4 -13.73 3.09 -15.69
N ARG A 5 -14.95 3.60 -15.66
CA ARG A 5 -15.25 5.03 -15.53
C ARG A 5 -15.91 5.32 -14.20
N VAL A 6 -15.30 6.20 -13.42
CA VAL A 6 -15.92 6.80 -12.24
C VAL A 6 -16.28 8.23 -12.61
N THR A 7 -17.56 8.59 -12.55
CA THR A 7 -18.06 9.91 -12.93
C THR A 7 -18.45 10.72 -11.71
N GLY A 8 -18.54 12.05 -11.87
CA GLY A 8 -18.86 12.94 -10.76
C GLY A 8 -17.74 13.01 -9.73
N VAL A 9 -16.51 12.71 -10.14
CA VAL A 9 -15.32 12.78 -9.29
C VAL A 9 -15.00 14.25 -9.03
N THR A 10 -14.68 14.59 -7.80
CA THR A 10 -14.19 15.91 -7.41
C THR A 10 -12.71 15.80 -7.09
N TYR A 11 -11.89 16.54 -7.79
CA TYR A 11 -10.50 16.72 -7.39
C TYR A 11 -10.44 17.72 -6.24
N LEU A 12 -9.75 17.31 -5.19
CA LEU A 12 -9.71 17.98 -3.89
C LEU A 12 -8.39 18.72 -3.67
N GLY A 13 -7.37 18.43 -4.48
CA GLY A 13 -6.05 19.01 -4.33
C GLY A 13 -5.00 17.94 -4.04
N GLY A 14 -3.85 18.41 -3.57
CA GLY A 14 -2.64 17.61 -3.39
C GLY A 14 -1.56 18.08 -4.35
N HIS A 15 -1.89 18.23 -5.64
CA HIS A 15 -0.91 18.66 -6.64
C HIS A 15 -0.63 20.18 -6.61
N PRO A 16 0.63 20.64 -6.46
CA PRO A 16 0.98 22.07 -6.32
C PRO A 16 0.54 22.95 -7.49
N ARG A 17 0.57 22.39 -8.72
CA ARG A 17 0.19 23.11 -9.95
C ARG A 17 -1.31 23.39 -10.08
N HIS A 18 -2.15 22.70 -9.31
CA HIS A 18 -3.59 22.91 -9.30
C HIS A 18 -4.11 22.74 -7.87
N PRO A 19 -4.09 23.81 -7.06
CA PRO A 19 -4.58 23.77 -5.68
C PRO A 19 -6.11 23.90 -5.59
N ARG A 20 -6.78 24.16 -6.73
CA ARG A 20 -8.23 24.43 -6.75
C ARG A 20 -9.02 23.13 -6.85
N ARG A 21 -10.10 23.07 -6.07
CA ARG A 21 -11.14 22.05 -6.17
C ARG A 21 -11.82 22.11 -7.54
N ILE A 22 -12.00 20.95 -8.17
CA ILE A 22 -12.65 20.83 -9.48
C ILE A 22 -13.63 19.67 -9.44
N GLU A 23 -14.91 19.94 -9.70
CA GLU A 23 -15.99 18.98 -9.58
C GLU A 23 -16.43 18.41 -10.94
N GLY A 24 -17.25 17.36 -10.91
CA GLY A 24 -17.88 16.82 -12.11
C GLY A 24 -16.89 16.11 -13.05
N LEU A 25 -15.72 15.75 -12.56
CA LEU A 25 -14.68 15.07 -13.31
C LEU A 25 -15.02 13.60 -13.51
N ARG A 26 -14.23 12.95 -14.36
CA ARG A 26 -14.31 11.53 -14.64
C ARG A 26 -12.95 10.89 -14.40
N LEU A 27 -12.85 9.89 -13.56
CA LEU A 27 -11.66 9.03 -13.50
C LEU A 27 -11.87 7.86 -14.47
N ASP A 28 -11.09 7.83 -15.54
CA ASP A 28 -10.97 6.70 -16.45
C ASP A 28 -9.81 5.82 -15.99
N VAL A 29 -10.09 4.55 -15.74
CA VAL A 29 -9.13 3.50 -15.41
C VAL A 29 -9.03 2.56 -16.61
N ALA A 30 -7.83 2.43 -17.14
CA ALA A 30 -7.55 1.70 -18.37
C ALA A 30 -6.28 0.86 -18.22
N VAL A 31 -6.04 -0.08 -19.14
CA VAL A 31 -4.86 -0.94 -19.10
C VAL A 31 -3.57 -0.13 -19.18
N ALA A 32 -3.63 1.05 -19.80
CA ALA A 32 -2.52 1.98 -19.90
C ALA A 32 -2.29 2.84 -18.64
N GLY A 33 -3.24 2.89 -17.70
CA GLY A 33 -3.16 3.74 -16.51
C GLY A 33 -4.47 4.41 -16.12
N LEU A 34 -4.36 5.44 -15.29
CA LEU A 34 -5.43 6.28 -14.79
C LEU A 34 -5.43 7.62 -15.52
N SER A 35 -6.59 8.16 -15.83
CA SER A 35 -6.70 9.55 -16.27
C SER A 35 -7.94 10.22 -15.72
N VAL A 36 -7.80 11.45 -15.25
CA VAL A 36 -8.93 12.28 -14.86
C VAL A 36 -9.43 13.06 -16.09
N GLY A 37 -10.72 13.34 -16.15
CA GLY A 37 -11.36 14.07 -17.26
C GLY A 37 -10.86 15.52 -17.35
N ARG A 38 -11.26 16.22 -18.42
CA ARG A 38 -10.97 17.65 -18.56
C ARG A 38 -11.60 18.45 -17.39
N PRO A 39 -10.95 19.52 -16.90
CA PRO A 39 -9.70 20.09 -17.39
C PRO A 39 -8.42 19.40 -16.86
N LEU A 40 -8.51 18.49 -15.88
CA LEU A 40 -7.34 17.88 -15.24
C LEU A 40 -6.66 16.77 -16.04
N ARG A 41 -7.20 16.36 -17.19
CA ARG A 41 -6.63 15.26 -17.99
C ARG A 41 -5.17 15.42 -18.34
N SER A 42 -4.74 16.65 -18.65
CA SER A 42 -3.32 16.93 -18.94
C SER A 42 -2.44 16.89 -17.70
N LEU A 43 -3.02 16.92 -16.49
CA LEU A 43 -2.33 16.93 -15.21
C LEU A 43 -2.34 15.55 -14.53
N LEU A 44 -3.50 14.91 -14.45
CA LEU A 44 -3.73 13.65 -13.74
C LEU A 44 -4.02 12.54 -14.74
N SER A 45 -3.09 12.32 -15.66
CA SER A 45 -3.04 11.14 -16.52
C SER A 45 -1.77 10.38 -16.19
N VAL A 46 -1.91 9.35 -15.36
CA VAL A 46 -0.81 8.60 -14.75
C VAL A 46 -0.81 7.23 -15.38
N SER A 47 0.28 6.89 -16.07
CA SER A 47 0.47 5.50 -16.49
C SER A 47 0.58 4.64 -15.25
N TRP A 48 0.14 3.37 -15.30
CA TRP A 48 0.31 2.53 -14.11
C TRP A 48 1.77 2.58 -13.65
N PRO A 49 2.80 2.42 -14.51
CA PRO A 49 4.18 2.41 -14.04
C PRO A 49 4.71 3.72 -13.44
N SER A 50 3.87 4.74 -13.29
CA SER A 50 4.18 6.03 -12.67
C SER A 50 3.43 6.26 -11.36
N LEU A 51 2.63 5.28 -10.90
CA LEU A 51 1.70 5.44 -9.78
C LEU A 51 2.26 4.81 -8.49
N THR A 52 3.01 5.58 -7.73
CA THR A 52 3.71 5.11 -6.51
C THR A 52 2.80 4.97 -5.27
N GLY A 53 1.50 5.17 -5.45
CA GLY A 53 0.47 4.75 -4.50
C GLY A 53 -0.92 4.84 -5.10
N LEU A 54 -1.74 3.80 -4.93
CA LEU A 54 -3.18 3.88 -5.17
C LEU A 54 -3.94 3.47 -3.91
N TYR A 55 -4.65 4.43 -3.32
CA TYR A 55 -5.51 4.20 -2.18
C TYR A 55 -6.94 4.50 -2.56
N VAL A 56 -7.86 3.68 -2.09
CA VAL A 56 -9.28 4.01 -2.05
C VAL A 56 -9.67 3.90 -0.59
N LEU A 57 -10.10 4.99 0.02
CA LEU A 57 -10.23 5.21 1.46
C LEU A 57 -11.61 5.80 1.76
N THR A 58 -12.09 5.66 2.98
CA THR A 58 -13.22 6.46 3.47
C THR A 58 -12.74 7.85 3.86
N ALA A 59 -13.69 8.77 4.00
CA ALA A 59 -13.47 10.08 4.62
C ALA A 59 -12.71 10.01 5.95
N LYS A 60 -13.07 9.02 6.78
CA LYS A 60 -12.52 8.80 8.09
C LYS A 60 -11.05 8.35 8.02
N ASP A 61 -10.75 7.38 7.15
CA ASP A 61 -9.38 6.85 6.99
C ASP A 61 -8.38 7.92 6.49
N VAL A 62 -8.87 8.91 5.74
CA VAL A 62 -8.05 10.03 5.26
C VAL A 62 -7.76 11.01 6.40
N GLY A 63 -8.75 11.27 7.26
CA GLY A 63 -8.56 12.06 8.48
C GLY A 63 -7.54 11.43 9.43
N ASP A 64 -7.63 10.11 9.62
CA ASP A 64 -6.71 9.35 10.47
C ASP A 64 -5.28 9.29 9.88
N LYS A 65 -5.10 9.50 8.57
CA LYS A 65 -3.79 9.53 7.88
C LYS A 65 -3.10 10.90 7.92
N ALA A 66 -3.85 11.96 8.20
CA ALA A 66 -3.43 13.34 7.99
C ALA A 66 -3.35 14.17 9.28
N ASP A 67 -3.64 13.56 10.43
CA ASP A 67 -3.49 14.06 11.81
C ASP A 67 -4.17 15.41 12.16
N SER A 68 -4.75 16.14 11.21
CA SER A 68 -5.45 17.41 11.49
C SER A 68 -6.72 17.61 10.67
N TRP A 69 -7.74 18.21 11.32
CA TRP A 69 -8.96 18.64 10.66
C TRP A 69 -8.68 19.74 9.63
N GLU A 70 -7.76 20.66 9.94
CA GLU A 70 -7.31 21.74 9.06
C GLU A 70 -6.77 21.21 7.72
N PHE A 71 -6.08 20.07 7.71
CA PHE A 71 -5.67 19.39 6.49
C PHE A 71 -6.89 18.97 5.65
N LEU A 72 -7.91 18.37 6.27
CA LEU A 72 -9.15 18.00 5.57
C LEU A 72 -9.91 19.24 5.08
N GLU A 73 -9.92 20.35 5.82
CA GLU A 73 -10.55 21.60 5.38
C GLU A 73 -9.82 22.20 4.17
N ASN A 74 -8.48 22.24 4.23
CA ASN A 74 -7.63 22.80 3.17
C ASN A 74 -7.75 22.08 1.83
N PHE A 75 -8.05 20.78 1.85
CA PHE A 75 -8.33 19.97 0.66
C PHE A 75 -9.83 19.80 0.37
N GLY A 76 -10.73 20.50 1.09
CA GLY A 76 -12.18 20.38 0.87
C GLY A 76 -12.76 19.00 1.16
N LEU A 77 -12.04 18.19 1.95
CA LEU A 77 -12.37 16.84 2.41
C LEU A 77 -13.29 16.83 3.64
N LEU A 78 -13.83 17.99 4.05
CA LEU A 78 -14.93 18.09 5.01
C LEU A 78 -16.22 17.51 4.41
N ILE A 79 -16.29 16.20 4.49
CA ILE A 79 -17.36 15.35 3.95
C ILE A 79 -18.67 15.54 4.75
N ARG A 80 -18.65 16.19 5.92
CA ARG A 80 -19.85 16.48 6.74
C ARG A 80 -20.91 17.36 6.05
N ALA A 81 -20.55 18.10 4.99
CA ALA A 81 -21.47 18.97 4.25
C ALA A 81 -22.21 18.27 3.10
N TRP A 82 -22.00 16.97 2.89
CA TRP A 82 -22.57 16.23 1.77
C TRP A 82 -23.62 15.24 2.30
N GLU A 83 -24.80 15.17 1.69
CA GLU A 83 -25.77 14.13 2.02
C GLU A 83 -25.28 12.78 1.47
N GLY A 84 -25.19 11.74 2.30
CA GLY A 84 -24.68 10.40 1.91
C GLY A 84 -23.14 10.21 1.98
N ALA A 85 -22.42 11.22 2.48
CA ALA A 85 -20.97 11.32 2.44
C ALA A 85 -20.18 10.26 3.20
N ALA A 86 -20.80 9.62 4.20
CA ALA A 86 -20.22 8.50 4.93
C ALA A 86 -19.90 7.30 4.00
N ALA A 87 -20.56 7.22 2.85
CA ALA A 87 -20.33 6.18 1.86
C ALA A 87 -19.24 6.56 0.84
N ALA A 88 -18.99 7.85 0.61
CA ALA A 88 -18.15 8.36 -0.49
C ALA A 88 -16.72 7.80 -0.49
N SER A 89 -16.17 7.55 -1.69
CA SER A 89 -14.77 7.16 -1.82
C SER A 89 -13.84 8.35 -1.88
N VAL A 90 -12.76 8.30 -1.12
CA VAL A 90 -11.60 9.16 -1.35
C VAL A 90 -10.50 8.31 -2.00
N ILE A 91 -10.04 8.72 -3.15
CA ILE A 91 -8.98 8.07 -3.91
C ILE A 91 -7.72 8.91 -3.71
N GLY A 92 -6.71 8.29 -3.12
CA GLY A 92 -5.37 8.86 -3.04
C GLY A 92 -4.54 8.29 -4.19
N LEU A 93 -3.94 9.18 -4.98
CA LEU A 93 -2.96 8.84 -6.01
C LEU A 93 -1.63 9.44 -5.57
N ASP A 94 -0.68 8.62 -5.13
CA ASP A 94 0.68 9.12 -4.93
C ASP A 94 1.35 9.23 -6.29
N ILE A 95 1.72 10.47 -6.63
CA ILE A 95 2.34 10.86 -7.88
C ILE A 95 3.42 11.87 -7.49
N ASP A 96 4.69 11.60 -7.82
CA ASP A 96 5.80 12.53 -7.58
C ASP A 96 5.89 13.01 -6.11
N ASP A 97 5.85 12.07 -5.15
CA ASP A 97 5.89 12.30 -3.69
C ASP A 97 4.74 13.16 -3.13
N VAL A 98 3.71 13.36 -3.95
CA VAL A 98 2.52 14.11 -3.62
C VAL A 98 1.30 13.21 -3.75
N THR A 99 0.49 13.15 -2.70
CA THR A 99 -0.81 12.47 -2.79
C THR A 99 -1.85 13.42 -3.38
N CYS A 100 -2.29 13.12 -4.60
CA CYS A 100 -3.44 13.76 -5.20
C CYS A 100 -4.72 13.10 -4.70
N TRP A 101 -5.67 13.90 -4.24
CA TRP A 101 -6.90 13.43 -3.64
C TRP A 101 -8.08 13.65 -4.59
N LEU A 102 -8.81 12.58 -4.87
CA LEU A 102 -10.03 12.59 -5.66
C LEU A 102 -11.18 12.04 -4.81
N LEU A 103 -12.27 12.78 -4.70
CA LEU A 103 -13.51 12.31 -4.09
C LEU A 103 -14.42 11.73 -5.16
N ALA A 104 -14.90 10.51 -4.98
CA ALA A 104 -16.00 9.94 -5.75
C ALA A 104 -17.24 9.89 -4.84
N PRO A 105 -18.05 10.96 -4.79
CA PRO A 105 -19.16 11.11 -3.84
C PRO A 105 -20.30 10.14 -4.12
N GLN A 106 -20.50 9.80 -5.39
CA GLN A 106 -21.58 8.93 -5.86
C GLN A 106 -21.17 7.45 -5.96
N THR A 107 -19.92 7.13 -5.62
CA THR A 107 -19.41 5.76 -5.70
C THR A 107 -18.87 5.39 -4.34
N PRO A 108 -19.59 4.57 -3.57
CA PRO A 108 -19.14 4.18 -2.26
C PRO A 108 -17.79 3.44 -2.28
N VAL A 109 -16.96 3.55 -1.23
CA VAL A 109 -15.62 2.93 -1.15
C VAL A 109 -15.64 1.46 -1.54
N ARG A 110 -16.61 0.73 -0.99
CA ARG A 110 -16.79 -0.69 -1.27
C ARG A 110 -17.13 -0.93 -2.73
N GLU A 111 -18.05 -0.16 -3.30
CA GLU A 111 -18.43 -0.27 -4.71
C GLU A 111 -17.24 0.06 -5.63
N LEU A 112 -16.49 1.13 -5.35
CA LEU A 112 -15.37 1.55 -6.17
C LEU A 112 -14.23 0.53 -6.16
N ARG A 113 -13.88 0.00 -4.98
CA ARG A 113 -12.90 -1.09 -4.86
C ARG A 113 -13.37 -2.33 -5.63
N THR A 114 -14.64 -2.70 -5.51
CA THR A 114 -15.23 -3.83 -6.26
C THR A 114 -15.15 -3.61 -7.76
N ARG A 115 -15.42 -2.38 -8.23
CA ARG A 115 -15.36 -2.04 -9.65
C ARG A 115 -13.94 -2.01 -10.20
N LEU A 116 -12.98 -1.48 -9.43
CA LEU A 116 -11.54 -1.54 -9.75
C LEU A 116 -11.06 -2.98 -9.86
N ALA A 117 -11.36 -3.81 -8.85
CA ALA A 117 -11.02 -5.22 -8.86
C ALA A 117 -11.66 -5.97 -10.05
N SER A 118 -12.95 -5.75 -10.30
CA SER A 118 -13.68 -6.37 -11.42
C SER A 118 -13.11 -5.95 -12.77
N TRP A 119 -12.70 -4.68 -12.90
CA TRP A 119 -12.05 -4.18 -14.10
C TRP A 119 -10.65 -4.77 -14.28
N THR A 120 -9.84 -4.86 -13.23
CA THR A 120 -8.52 -5.50 -13.28
C THR A 120 -8.64 -6.98 -13.61
N LEU A 121 -9.61 -7.68 -13.05
CA LEU A 121 -9.91 -9.07 -13.37
C LEU A 121 -10.36 -9.25 -14.82
N GLY A 122 -11.19 -8.35 -15.35
CA GLY A 122 -11.54 -8.33 -16.77
C GLY A 122 -10.38 -7.95 -17.68
N ALA A 123 -9.47 -7.08 -17.20
CA ALA A 123 -8.25 -6.69 -17.89
C ALA A 123 -7.26 -7.85 -17.98
N VAL A 124 -6.96 -8.44 -16.83
CA VAL A 124 -6.17 -9.66 -16.71
C VAL A 124 -6.84 -10.80 -17.47
N GLY A 125 -8.17 -10.93 -17.45
CA GLY A 125 -8.95 -11.93 -18.17
C GLY A 125 -8.91 -11.81 -19.70
N ALA A 126 -8.98 -10.59 -20.25
CA ALA A 126 -8.71 -10.32 -21.67
C ALA A 126 -7.22 -10.53 -22.00
N GLN A 127 -6.32 -10.24 -21.06
CA GLN A 127 -4.91 -10.65 -21.13
C GLN A 127 -4.74 -12.17 -21.00
N ARG A 128 -5.69 -12.91 -20.39
CA ARG A 128 -5.66 -14.37 -20.22
C ARG A 128 -6.37 -15.15 -21.32
N GLN A 129 -7.27 -14.54 -22.08
CA GLN A 129 -7.60 -15.04 -23.42
C GLN A 129 -6.43 -14.82 -24.40
N ALA A 130 -5.44 -14.02 -23.98
CA ALA A 130 -4.07 -14.03 -24.50
C ALA A 130 -3.05 -14.75 -23.57
N GLY A 131 -3.50 -15.58 -22.61
CA GLY A 131 -2.63 -16.30 -21.65
C GLY A 131 -3.37 -17.00 -20.49
N THR A 132 -3.80 -18.24 -20.66
CA THR A 132 -4.64 -19.02 -19.72
C THR A 132 -4.10 -19.18 -18.28
N GLY A 133 -4.94 -19.02 -17.23
CA GLY A 133 -4.75 -19.64 -15.89
C GLY A 133 -5.12 -18.83 -14.61
N ASP A 134 -6.30 -19.11 -14.02
CA ASP A 134 -6.91 -18.92 -12.66
C ASP A 134 -6.63 -17.72 -11.71
N ALA A 135 -7.70 -17.15 -11.12
CA ALA A 135 -7.74 -15.89 -10.36
C ALA A 135 -8.33 -15.98 -8.91
N ASP A 136 -8.63 -17.16 -8.36
CA ASP A 136 -9.47 -17.38 -7.17
C ASP A 136 -8.80 -17.83 -5.84
N THR A 137 -7.51 -18.16 -5.77
CA THR A 137 -6.83 -18.46 -4.48
C THR A 137 -6.37 -17.19 -3.75
N PRO A 138 -6.18 -17.18 -2.41
CA PRO A 138 -5.50 -16.08 -1.71
C PRO A 138 -4.13 -15.75 -2.32
N GLU A 139 -3.50 -16.76 -2.88
CA GLU A 139 -2.30 -16.68 -3.69
C GLU A 139 -2.54 -15.92 -5.01
N GLN A 140 -3.61 -16.22 -5.76
CA GLN A 140 -3.97 -15.49 -6.97
C GLN A 140 -4.45 -14.05 -6.72
N ALA A 141 -5.11 -13.79 -5.60
CA ALA A 141 -5.45 -12.44 -5.14
C ALA A 141 -4.19 -11.65 -4.78
N ALA A 142 -3.23 -12.29 -4.11
CA ALA A 142 -1.92 -11.71 -3.86
C ALA A 142 -1.16 -11.47 -5.18
N LEU A 143 -1.22 -12.37 -6.16
CA LEU A 143 -0.65 -12.18 -7.50
C LEU A 143 -1.32 -11.04 -8.26
N GLN A 144 -2.64 -10.86 -8.13
CA GLN A 144 -3.36 -9.74 -8.73
C GLN A 144 -3.04 -8.42 -8.05
N ALA A 145 -2.92 -8.41 -6.72
CA ALA A 145 -2.41 -7.25 -6.00
C ALA A 145 -0.99 -6.96 -6.50
N ILE A 146 -0.06 -7.90 -6.47
CA ILE A 146 1.28 -7.73 -7.05
C ILE A 146 1.19 -7.25 -8.51
N ALA A 147 0.24 -7.72 -9.31
CA ALA A 147 0.05 -7.26 -10.69
C ALA A 147 -0.48 -5.82 -10.77
N VAL A 148 -1.41 -5.41 -9.91
CA VAL A 148 -1.88 -4.02 -9.79
C VAL A 148 -0.77 -3.12 -9.29
N TRP A 149 0.02 -3.58 -8.33
CA TRP A 149 1.11 -2.83 -7.72
C TRP A 149 2.30 -2.71 -8.67
N ARG A 150 2.68 -3.80 -9.37
CA ARG A 150 3.65 -3.78 -10.47
C ARG A 150 3.17 -2.98 -11.65
N ALA A 151 1.89 -3.11 -12.02
CA ALA A 151 1.31 -2.25 -13.03
C ALA A 151 1.55 -0.83 -12.56
N ALA A 152 1.18 -0.51 -11.31
CA ALA A 152 1.36 0.79 -10.68
C ALA A 152 2.85 1.21 -10.46
N SER A 153 3.86 0.38 -10.79
CA SER A 153 5.27 0.56 -10.40
C SER A 153 5.55 0.75 -8.91
N LEU A 154 4.59 0.39 -8.07
CA LEU A 154 4.76 0.33 -6.64
C LEU A 154 5.79 -0.74 -6.28
N GLY A 155 6.71 -0.41 -5.38
CA GLY A 155 7.60 -1.38 -4.74
C GLY A 155 9.09 -1.19 -4.98
N ARG A 156 9.52 -0.21 -5.78
CA ARG A 156 10.93 0.05 -6.17
C ARG A 156 11.44 1.45 -5.84
N GLU A 157 10.61 2.28 -5.25
CA GLU A 157 10.89 3.65 -4.88
C GLU A 157 11.97 3.70 -3.80
N PRO A 158 12.91 4.66 -3.87
CA PRO A 158 13.92 4.84 -2.83
C PRO A 158 13.23 5.04 -1.48
N LEU A 159 13.79 4.44 -0.43
CA LEU A 159 13.21 4.51 0.89
C LEU A 159 13.51 5.87 1.53
N THR A 160 12.67 6.86 1.23
CA THR A 160 12.84 8.25 1.68
C THR A 160 11.97 8.57 2.91
N ASP A 161 10.88 7.83 3.11
CA ASP A 161 9.95 8.05 4.21
C ASP A 161 9.26 6.76 4.71
N ARG A 162 8.60 6.85 5.88
CA ARG A 162 7.95 5.70 6.54
C ARG A 162 6.69 5.19 5.83
N LYS A 163 5.98 6.04 5.08
CA LYS A 163 4.83 5.62 4.25
C LYS A 163 5.32 4.76 3.09
N THR A 164 6.44 5.17 2.48
CA THR A 164 7.14 4.39 1.46
C THR A 164 7.55 3.03 1.99
N LEU A 165 8.14 2.97 3.18
CA LEU A 165 8.43 1.68 3.82
C LEU A 165 7.17 0.84 4.01
N SER A 166 6.11 1.43 4.55
CA SER A 166 4.88 0.72 4.92
C SER A 166 4.22 0.03 3.73
N TYR A 167 4.09 0.70 2.58
CA TYR A 167 3.47 0.07 1.42
C TYR A 167 4.43 -0.95 0.75
N ARG A 168 5.75 -0.72 0.75
CA ARG A 168 6.71 -1.70 0.21
C ARG A 168 6.78 -2.98 1.07
N LEU A 169 6.60 -2.86 2.39
CA LEU A 169 6.40 -4.02 3.26
C LEU A 169 5.09 -4.75 2.94
N ALA A 170 4.02 -4.02 2.61
CA ALA A 170 2.77 -4.65 2.17
C ALA A 170 2.93 -5.41 0.83
N VAL A 171 3.76 -4.91 -0.10
CA VAL A 171 4.13 -5.61 -1.34
C VAL A 171 4.88 -6.92 -1.02
N ALA A 172 5.86 -6.86 -0.11
CA ALA A 172 6.59 -8.06 0.30
C ALA A 172 5.68 -9.11 0.95
N GLU A 173 4.73 -8.69 1.78
CA GLU A 173 3.73 -9.57 2.35
C GLU A 173 2.82 -10.20 1.29
N GLN A 174 2.48 -9.47 0.21
CA GLN A 174 1.76 -10.09 -0.91
C GLN A 174 2.60 -11.17 -1.59
N HIS A 175 3.90 -10.96 -1.82
CA HIS A 175 4.78 -12.00 -2.36
C HIS A 175 4.79 -13.24 -1.48
N ARG A 176 4.84 -13.07 -0.15
CA ARG A 176 4.80 -14.19 0.80
C ARG A 176 3.48 -14.97 0.69
N ARG A 177 2.36 -14.24 0.63
CA ARG A 177 1.01 -14.82 0.52
C ARG A 177 0.75 -15.46 -0.84
N SER A 178 1.47 -15.04 -1.89
CA SER A 178 1.45 -15.67 -3.20
C SER A 178 2.40 -16.86 -3.31
N GLY A 179 2.95 -17.37 -2.21
CA GLY A 179 3.93 -18.47 -2.21
C GLY A 179 5.30 -18.08 -2.78
N ASP A 180 5.49 -16.84 -3.23
CA ASP A 180 6.73 -16.30 -3.78
C ASP A 180 7.65 -15.81 -2.63
N LEU A 181 8.03 -16.77 -1.78
CA LEU A 181 8.84 -16.53 -0.60
C LEU A 181 10.20 -15.92 -0.95
N LEU A 182 10.78 -16.28 -2.10
CA LEU A 182 12.06 -15.73 -2.54
C LEU A 182 11.97 -14.22 -2.82
N SER A 183 10.93 -13.77 -3.53
CA SER A 183 10.73 -12.34 -3.79
C SER A 183 10.39 -11.57 -2.51
N ALA A 184 9.59 -12.17 -1.62
CA ALA A 184 9.29 -11.59 -0.31
C ALA A 184 10.57 -11.37 0.51
N LEU A 185 11.40 -12.41 0.65
CA LEU A 185 12.67 -12.35 1.37
C LEU A 185 13.64 -11.35 0.75
N THR A 186 13.81 -11.38 -0.57
CA THR A 186 14.70 -10.44 -1.27
C THR A 186 14.29 -8.98 -1.03
N LEU A 187 12.99 -8.70 -1.12
CA LEU A 187 12.46 -7.35 -0.89
C LEU A 187 12.60 -6.95 0.59
N LEU A 188 12.30 -7.86 1.53
CA LEU A 188 12.43 -7.57 2.96
C LEU A 188 13.89 -7.35 3.39
N GLN A 189 14.84 -8.09 2.82
CA GLN A 189 16.27 -7.89 3.06
C GLN A 189 16.70 -6.49 2.62
N GLN A 190 16.31 -6.11 1.40
CA GLN A 190 16.60 -4.78 0.88
C GLN A 190 15.96 -3.68 1.73
N LEU A 191 14.68 -3.83 2.10
CA LEU A 191 13.96 -2.86 2.92
C LEU A 191 14.55 -2.74 4.33
N ALA A 192 14.99 -3.84 4.94
CA ALA A 192 15.65 -3.82 6.24
C ALA A 192 16.98 -3.05 6.18
N THR A 193 17.84 -3.34 5.20
CA THR A 193 19.10 -2.59 5.00
C THR A 193 18.83 -1.12 4.71
N GLN A 194 17.91 -0.82 3.79
CA GLN A 194 17.55 0.55 3.45
C GLN A 194 16.96 1.31 4.64
N ALA A 195 16.17 0.66 5.50
CA ALA A 195 15.59 1.30 6.67
C ALA A 195 16.66 1.62 7.72
N VAL A 196 17.66 0.74 7.90
CA VAL A 196 18.84 1.04 8.74
C VAL A 196 19.57 2.27 8.21
N ASP A 197 19.83 2.31 6.90
CA ASP A 197 20.54 3.44 6.28
C ASP A 197 19.73 4.75 6.38
N ALA A 198 18.40 4.68 6.23
CA ALA A 198 17.52 5.85 6.17
C ALA A 198 17.11 6.40 7.55
N PHE A 199 16.86 5.52 8.52
CA PHE A 199 16.26 5.91 9.81
C PHE A 199 17.14 5.54 11.01
N GLY A 200 18.19 4.74 10.80
CA GLY A 200 19.02 4.19 11.86
C GLY A 200 18.52 2.85 12.38
N THR A 201 19.42 2.08 12.97
CA THR A 201 19.18 0.69 13.41
C THR A 201 18.05 0.55 14.43
N THR A 202 17.90 1.55 15.29
CA THR A 202 16.96 1.51 16.41
C THR A 202 15.67 2.29 16.15
N ASP A 203 15.44 2.82 14.95
CA ASP A 203 14.17 3.48 14.62
C ASP A 203 13.02 2.46 14.55
N GLN A 204 11.82 2.88 14.96
CA GLN A 204 10.62 2.04 14.97
C GLN A 204 10.32 1.47 13.57
N ALA A 205 10.53 2.24 12.51
CA ALA A 205 10.28 1.80 11.14
C ALA A 205 11.30 0.73 10.71
N THR A 206 12.57 0.87 11.09
CA THR A 206 13.63 -0.12 10.87
C THR A 206 13.35 -1.43 11.59
N ILE A 207 12.90 -1.36 12.84
CA ILE A 207 12.57 -2.55 13.64
C ILE A 207 11.39 -3.30 13.03
N VAL A 208 10.36 -2.60 12.53
CA VAL A 208 9.24 -3.23 11.82
C VAL A 208 9.70 -3.98 10.56
N ALA A 209 10.58 -3.36 9.76
CA ALA A 209 11.12 -3.99 8.56
C ALA A 209 11.94 -5.25 8.88
N ARG A 210 12.82 -5.18 9.88
CA ARG A 210 13.63 -6.32 10.34
C ARG A 210 12.78 -7.43 10.95
N ASN A 211 11.74 -7.08 11.71
CA ASN A 211 10.80 -8.06 12.26
C ASN A 211 10.04 -8.82 11.16
N ASN A 212 9.63 -8.12 10.09
CA ASN A 212 8.99 -8.76 8.93
C ASN A 212 9.96 -9.69 8.18
N LEU A 213 11.24 -9.30 8.05
CA LEU A 213 12.28 -10.17 7.48
C LEU A 213 12.49 -11.42 8.34
N ALA A 214 12.64 -11.29 9.65
CA ALA A 214 12.80 -12.41 10.58
C ALA A 214 11.59 -13.38 10.50
N PHE A 215 10.38 -12.83 10.39
CA PHE A 215 9.19 -13.65 10.22
C PHE A 215 9.17 -14.38 8.87
N ALA A 216 9.55 -13.72 7.78
CA ALA A 216 9.66 -14.36 6.47
C ALA A 216 10.73 -15.46 6.43
N LEU A 217 11.87 -15.27 7.13
CA LEU A 217 12.90 -16.28 7.29
C LEU A 217 12.37 -17.52 8.02
N ALA A 218 11.63 -17.31 9.12
CA ALA A 218 10.97 -18.39 9.85
C ALA A 218 10.04 -19.20 8.95
N VAL A 219 9.14 -18.52 8.22
CA VAL A 219 8.21 -19.17 7.29
C VAL A 219 8.94 -19.89 6.14
N GLY A 220 10.06 -19.33 5.67
CA GLY A 220 10.92 -19.94 4.65
C GLY A 220 11.74 -21.13 5.12
N GLY A 221 11.64 -21.54 6.39
CA GLY A 221 12.40 -22.66 6.96
C GLY A 221 13.81 -22.31 7.41
N PHE A 222 14.22 -21.04 7.31
CA PHE A 222 15.50 -20.51 7.80
C PHE A 222 15.41 -20.22 9.30
N ARG A 223 15.10 -21.27 10.08
CA ARG A 223 14.76 -21.16 11.51
C ARG A 223 15.89 -20.52 12.32
N ARG A 224 17.15 -20.91 12.06
CA ARG A 224 18.31 -20.41 12.80
C ARG A 224 18.50 -18.92 12.54
N GLU A 225 18.46 -18.53 11.28
CA GLU A 225 18.61 -17.14 10.82
C GLU A 225 17.47 -16.26 11.37
N ALA A 226 16.25 -16.77 11.45
CA ALA A 226 15.13 -16.08 12.08
C ALA A 226 15.33 -15.88 13.59
N ILE A 227 15.83 -16.89 14.31
CA ILE A 227 16.15 -16.79 15.74
C ILE A 227 17.22 -15.74 15.98
N GLU A 228 18.31 -15.77 15.21
CA GLU A 228 19.39 -14.78 15.28
C GLU A 228 18.85 -13.36 15.06
N ALA A 229 18.05 -13.15 14.01
CA ALA A 229 17.47 -11.85 13.72
C ALA A 229 16.53 -11.33 14.82
N TYR A 230 15.73 -12.20 15.46
CA TYR A 230 14.88 -11.78 16.58
C TYR A 230 15.67 -11.43 17.84
N TRP A 231 16.79 -12.10 18.10
CA TRP A 231 17.68 -11.72 19.20
C TRP A 231 18.33 -10.36 18.97
N GLU A 232 18.84 -10.11 17.75
CA GLU A 232 19.38 -8.78 17.42
C GLU A 232 18.34 -7.66 17.61
N ILE A 233 17.09 -7.89 17.20
CA ILE A 233 16.00 -6.93 17.42
C ILE A 233 15.79 -6.65 18.91
N LEU A 234 15.84 -7.68 19.76
CA LEU A 234 15.69 -7.52 21.21
C LEU A 234 16.85 -6.78 21.85
N ASP A 235 18.08 -7.04 21.41
CA ASP A 235 19.27 -6.34 21.90
C ASP A 235 19.22 -4.85 21.53
N ASP A 236 18.83 -4.53 20.29
CA ASP A 236 18.66 -3.15 19.83
C ASP A 236 17.52 -2.43 20.57
N LEU A 237 16.41 -3.12 20.85
CA LEU A 237 15.29 -2.60 21.66
C LEU A 237 15.70 -2.37 23.12
N ALA A 238 16.60 -3.18 23.67
CA ALA A 238 17.11 -2.99 25.03
C ALA A 238 18.10 -1.80 25.11
N ALA A 239 18.87 -1.57 24.04
CA ALA A 239 19.86 -0.51 23.97
C ALA A 239 19.26 0.87 23.65
N ALA A 240 18.07 0.93 23.04
CA ALA A 240 17.42 2.18 22.64
C ALA A 240 16.05 2.37 23.29
N ARG A 241 15.64 3.64 23.45
CA ARG A 241 14.32 3.98 23.99
C ARG A 241 13.44 4.52 22.87
N ILE A 242 12.55 3.69 22.36
CA ILE A 242 11.66 4.04 21.25
C ILE A 242 10.18 3.97 21.61
N ALA A 243 9.35 4.64 20.80
CA ALA A 243 7.91 4.50 20.86
C ALA A 243 7.50 3.04 20.57
N ASP A 244 6.55 2.52 21.34
CA ASP A 244 6.05 1.14 21.25
C ASP A 244 7.07 0.01 21.50
N GLN A 245 8.19 0.30 22.16
CA GLN A 245 9.23 -0.69 22.50
C GLN A 245 8.66 -1.98 23.10
N ALA A 246 7.79 -1.88 24.10
CA ALA A 246 7.19 -3.06 24.76
C ALA A 246 6.40 -3.96 23.79
N LYS A 247 5.74 -3.38 22.79
CA LYS A 247 4.99 -4.13 21.78
C LYS A 247 5.93 -4.83 20.80
N ALA A 248 7.00 -4.17 20.37
CA ALA A 248 8.02 -4.76 19.52
C ALA A 248 8.73 -5.92 20.22
N GLU A 249 9.11 -5.74 21.49
CA GLU A 249 9.71 -6.80 22.31
C GLU A 249 8.78 -8.00 22.49
N MET A 250 7.49 -7.73 22.76
CA MET A 250 6.49 -8.80 22.88
C MET A 250 6.42 -9.66 21.61
N PHE A 251 6.34 -9.04 20.43
CA PHE A 251 6.27 -9.80 19.17
C PHE A 251 7.53 -10.61 18.90
N ALA A 252 8.72 -10.02 19.11
CA ALA A 252 9.98 -10.73 18.92
C ALA A 252 10.10 -11.93 19.88
N ARG A 253 9.75 -11.75 21.17
CA ARG A 253 9.75 -12.84 22.17
C ARG A 253 8.74 -13.94 21.85
N GLN A 254 7.55 -13.59 21.39
CA GLN A 254 6.53 -14.57 20.98
C GLN A 254 7.00 -15.41 19.80
N ASN A 255 7.60 -14.78 18.78
CA ASN A 255 8.12 -15.51 17.63
C ASN A 255 9.33 -16.38 18.00
N LEU A 256 10.23 -15.89 18.87
CA LEU A 256 11.32 -16.70 19.43
C LEU A 256 10.79 -17.91 20.19
N ALA A 257 9.81 -17.73 21.06
CA ALA A 257 9.21 -18.84 21.81
C ALA A 257 8.63 -19.91 20.86
N ARG A 258 7.98 -19.50 19.76
CA ARG A 258 7.50 -20.42 18.73
C ARG A 258 8.65 -21.12 18.00
N LEU A 259 9.70 -20.41 17.62
CA LEU A 259 10.84 -20.98 16.89
C LEU A 259 11.67 -21.95 17.72
N HIS A 260 11.71 -21.75 19.04
CA HIS A 260 12.33 -22.67 19.99
C HIS A 260 11.47 -23.89 20.32
N ASP A 261 10.17 -23.89 20.00
CA ASP A 261 9.35 -25.10 20.06
C ASP A 261 9.77 -26.05 18.93
N PRO A 262 10.31 -27.24 19.26
CA PRO A 262 10.71 -28.21 18.24
C PRO A 262 9.55 -28.66 17.35
N HIS A 263 8.30 -28.55 17.80
CA HIS A 263 7.09 -28.93 17.06
C HIS A 263 6.53 -27.81 16.18
N TRP A 264 7.12 -26.61 16.22
CA TRP A 264 6.65 -25.52 15.37
C TRP A 264 7.00 -25.81 13.91
N HIS A 265 6.00 -25.73 13.04
CA HIS A 265 6.16 -25.76 11.61
C HIS A 265 5.51 -24.51 11.00
N PRO A 266 6.10 -23.95 9.93
CA PRO A 266 5.63 -22.73 9.29
C PRO A 266 4.25 -22.86 8.64
#